data_AF-M5JKF9-F1
#
_entry.id   AF-M5JKF9-F1
#
_cell.length_a   1.000
_cell.length_b   1.000
_cell.length_c   1.000
_cell.angle_alpha   90.00
_cell.angle_beta   90.00
_cell.angle_gamma   90.00
#
_symmetry.space_group_name_H-M   'P 1'
#
loop_
_entity.id
_entity.type
_entity.pdbx_description
1 polymer ?
#
loop_
_entity_poly.entity_id
_entity_poly.type
_entity_poly.pdbx_seq_one_letter_code
_entity_poly.pdbx_strand_id
1 'polypeptide(L)'
;MVKRIKFAPEGVYVSKPGYDVETASLQNLSMYPGMGVMAQVLDGSVTLASGGSQDFAITNPAGKIPYVVLNSTSGEHPERATFCAETSPPYNYVRIRNISGPTRTIRFAALIDNT
;
A
#
# COMPACT_ATOMS: atom_id res chain seq x y z
N MET A 1 -15.15 15.44 -11.78
CA MET A 1 -14.62 15.97 -10.51
C MET A 1 -13.12 15.73 -10.55
N VAL A 2 -12.30 16.76 -10.34
CA VAL A 2 -10.84 16.65 -10.46
C VAL A 2 -10.33 15.81 -9.28
N LYS A 3 -9.71 14.65 -9.57
CA LYS A 3 -9.11 13.82 -8.51
C LYS A 3 -7.85 14.51 -8.00
N ARG A 4 -7.70 14.57 -6.66
CA ARG A 4 -6.62 15.34 -6.01
C ARG A 4 -5.49 14.50 -5.45
N ILE A 5 -5.72 13.22 -5.20
CA ILE A 5 -4.74 12.33 -4.54
C ILE A 5 -4.66 11.04 -5.35
N LYS A 6 -3.42 10.62 -5.66
CA LYS A 6 -3.11 9.35 -6.31
C LYS A 6 -2.16 8.56 -5.42
N PHE A 7 -2.57 7.33 -5.12
CA PHE A 7 -1.70 6.35 -4.49
C PHE A 7 -1.03 5.54 -5.61
N ALA A 8 0.29 5.62 -5.71
CA ALA A 8 1.08 4.89 -6.68
C ALA A 8 2.29 4.22 -6.00
N PRO A 9 2.89 3.19 -6.61
CA PRO A 9 4.10 2.58 -6.07
C PRO A 9 5.25 3.58 -5.88
N GLU A 10 5.34 4.60 -6.74
CA GLU A 10 6.37 5.64 -6.67
C GLU A 10 6.10 6.68 -5.56
N GLY A 11 4.89 6.68 -4.98
CA GLY A 11 4.52 7.55 -3.88
C GLY A 11 3.06 8.01 -3.90
N VAL A 12 2.71 8.82 -2.90
CA VAL A 12 1.41 9.50 -2.80
C VAL A 12 1.53 10.89 -3.38
N TYR A 13 0.90 11.11 -4.52
CA TYR A 13 0.90 12.39 -5.22
C TYR A 13 -0.34 13.19 -4.90
N VAL A 14 -0.17 14.48 -4.68
CA VAL A 14 -1.24 15.47 -4.51
C VAL A 14 -1.16 16.47 -5.65
N SER A 15 -2.26 16.67 -6.38
CA SER A 15 -2.29 17.68 -7.43
C SER A 15 -2.49 19.09 -6.86
N LYS A 16 -1.78 20.07 -7.48
CA LYS A 16 -2.03 21.49 -7.24
C LYS A 16 -3.49 21.85 -7.58
N PRO A 17 -4.05 22.91 -6.96
CA PRO A 17 -5.41 23.36 -7.30
C PRO A 17 -5.58 23.58 -8.82
N GLY A 18 -6.66 23.04 -9.39
CA GLY A 18 -6.96 23.15 -10.82
C GLY A 18 -6.40 22.03 -11.71
N TYR A 19 -5.59 21.12 -11.17
CA TYR A 19 -4.99 20.00 -11.92
C TYR A 19 -5.52 18.64 -11.47
N ASP A 20 -5.73 17.72 -12.41
CA ASP A 20 -6.11 16.34 -12.11
C ASP A 20 -4.88 15.46 -11.90
N VAL A 21 -4.83 14.76 -10.76
CA VAL A 21 -3.69 13.94 -10.35
C VAL A 21 -3.37 12.80 -11.32
N GLU A 22 -4.34 12.35 -12.13
CA GLU A 22 -4.13 11.27 -13.10
C GLU A 22 -3.49 11.74 -14.41
N THR A 23 -3.55 13.05 -14.71
CA THR A 23 -3.13 13.60 -16.02
C THR A 23 -2.11 14.74 -15.92
N ALA A 24 -1.94 15.32 -14.73
CA ALA A 24 -1.00 16.42 -14.53
C ALA A 24 0.45 15.96 -14.66
N SER A 25 1.29 16.81 -15.26
CA SER A 25 2.74 16.62 -15.29
C SER A 25 3.33 16.69 -13.88
N LEU A 26 4.47 16.02 -13.66
CA LEU A 26 5.13 15.90 -12.35
C LEU A 26 5.34 17.25 -11.64
N GLN A 27 5.62 18.33 -12.35
CA GLN A 27 5.76 19.69 -11.80
C GLN A 27 4.49 20.26 -11.12
N ASN A 28 3.33 19.72 -11.46
CA ASN A 28 2.02 20.06 -10.90
C ASN A 28 1.54 19.05 -9.87
N LEU A 29 2.35 18.03 -9.61
CA LEU A 29 2.20 17.06 -8.55
C LEU A 29 3.18 17.41 -7.42
N SER A 30 2.70 17.38 -6.20
CA SER A 30 3.50 17.47 -4.99
C SER A 30 3.45 16.13 -4.28
N MET A 31 4.54 15.71 -3.64
CA MET A 31 4.40 14.71 -2.58
C MET A 31 3.61 15.33 -1.43
N TYR A 32 2.79 14.52 -0.75
CA TYR A 32 2.10 14.99 0.45
C TYR A 32 3.14 15.54 1.45
N PRO A 33 2.98 16.76 2.00
CA PRO A 33 3.98 17.36 2.87
C PRO A 33 4.41 16.41 4.00
N GLY A 34 5.71 16.18 4.15
CA GLY A 34 6.28 15.29 5.16
C GLY A 34 6.43 13.82 4.75
N MET A 35 6.02 13.42 3.54
CA MET A 35 6.32 12.09 3.01
C MET A 35 7.68 12.09 2.27
N GLY A 36 8.59 11.23 2.71
CA GLY A 36 9.83 10.94 2.01
C GLY A 36 9.61 10.08 0.75
N VAL A 37 10.67 9.89 -0.04
CA VAL A 37 10.62 9.03 -1.23
C VAL A 37 10.30 7.60 -0.82
N MET A 38 9.22 7.07 -1.39
CA MET A 38 8.77 5.71 -1.12
C MET A 38 9.50 4.73 -2.05
N ALA A 39 10.18 3.75 -1.49
CA ALA A 39 10.79 2.66 -2.23
C ALA A 39 9.93 1.40 -2.10
N GLN A 40 9.55 0.79 -3.22
CA GLN A 40 8.97 -0.55 -3.23
C GLN A 40 10.05 -1.57 -2.87
N VAL A 41 9.80 -2.31 -1.79
CA VAL A 41 10.74 -3.33 -1.28
C VAL A 41 10.21 -4.75 -1.43
N LEU A 42 8.92 -4.90 -1.67
CA LEU A 42 8.27 -6.19 -1.86
C LEU A 42 6.98 -6.03 -2.65
N ASP A 43 6.71 -6.98 -3.52
CA ASP A 43 5.40 -7.21 -4.13
C ASP A 43 5.13 -8.71 -4.26
N GLY A 44 3.86 -9.07 -4.35
CA GLY A 44 3.48 -10.46 -4.48
C GLY A 44 1.97 -10.71 -4.47
N SER A 45 1.63 -11.99 -4.45
CA SER A 45 0.25 -12.44 -4.30
C SER A 45 0.16 -13.64 -3.37
N VAL A 46 -0.89 -13.71 -2.57
CA VAL A 46 -1.14 -14.83 -1.64
C VAL A 46 -2.60 -15.26 -1.71
N THR A 47 -2.84 -16.57 -1.67
CA THR A 47 -4.20 -17.13 -1.57
C THR A 47 -4.44 -17.59 -0.15
N LEU A 48 -5.43 -17.00 0.53
CA LEU A 48 -5.73 -17.27 1.94
C LEU A 48 -7.20 -17.66 2.10
N ALA A 49 -7.47 -18.74 2.82
CA ALA A 49 -8.81 -19.07 3.30
C ALA A 49 -9.27 -18.07 4.38
N SER A 50 -10.56 -18.11 4.75
CA SER A 50 -11.09 -17.30 5.86
C SER A 50 -10.30 -17.55 7.15
N GLY A 51 -9.92 -16.49 7.85
CA GLY A 51 -9.07 -16.53 9.04
C GLY A 51 -7.58 -16.77 8.75
N GLY A 52 -7.19 -16.97 7.49
CA GLY A 52 -5.82 -17.23 7.08
C GLY A 52 -4.93 -15.99 7.15
N SER A 53 -3.64 -16.20 7.38
CA SER A 53 -2.62 -15.16 7.35
C SER A 53 -1.28 -15.68 6.86
N GLN A 54 -0.49 -14.82 6.24
CA GLN A 54 0.90 -15.12 5.87
C GLN A 54 1.81 -13.91 6.05
N ASP A 55 3.00 -14.17 6.55
CA ASP A 55 4.03 -13.16 6.80
C ASP A 55 5.04 -13.14 5.66
N PHE A 56 5.43 -11.92 5.28
CA PHE A 56 6.47 -11.68 4.29
C PHE A 56 7.51 -10.75 4.89
N ALA A 57 8.77 -11.19 4.87
CA ALA A 57 9.88 -10.38 5.33
C ALA A 57 10.19 -9.24 4.35
N ILE A 58 10.54 -8.07 4.88
CA ILE A 58 10.99 -6.91 4.10
C ILE A 58 12.26 -6.33 4.71
N THR A 59 13.13 -5.79 3.86
CA THR A 59 14.30 -5.01 4.31
C THR A 59 13.87 -3.57 4.54
N ASN A 60 13.86 -3.14 5.80
CA ASN A 60 13.43 -1.78 6.21
C ASN A 60 14.45 -1.16 7.18
N PRO A 61 15.60 -0.66 6.67
CA PRO A 61 16.67 -0.16 7.51
C PRO A 61 16.29 1.09 8.32
N ALA A 62 15.32 1.88 7.84
CA ALA A 62 14.85 3.08 8.52
C ALA A 62 13.94 2.79 9.73
N GLY A 63 13.40 1.57 9.85
CA GLY A 63 12.48 1.21 10.94
C GLY A 63 11.19 2.06 10.97
N LYS A 64 10.84 2.70 9.85
CA LYS A 64 9.60 3.47 9.69
C LYS A 64 8.46 2.54 9.30
N ILE A 65 7.22 2.91 9.61
CA ILE A 65 6.04 2.10 9.28
C ILE A 65 5.93 1.98 7.74
N PRO A 66 5.88 0.75 7.17
CA PRO A 66 5.69 0.56 5.74
C PRO A 66 4.25 0.88 5.33
N TYR A 67 4.10 1.38 4.11
CA TYR A 67 2.81 1.53 3.45
C TYR A 67 2.54 0.28 2.63
N VAL A 68 1.40 -0.35 2.85
CA VAL A 68 1.02 -1.58 2.15
C VAL A 68 -0.18 -1.31 1.27
N VAL A 69 0.00 -1.48 -0.03
CA VAL A 69 -1.08 -1.43 -1.01
C VAL A 69 -1.64 -2.82 -1.17
N LEU A 70 -2.97 -2.97 -1.07
CA LEU A 70 -3.66 -4.25 -1.18
C LEU A 70 -4.71 -4.18 -2.27
N ASN A 71 -4.83 -5.28 -3.00
CA ASN A 71 -5.90 -5.48 -3.96
C ASN A 71 -6.36 -6.94 -3.97
N SER A 72 -7.65 -7.17 -4.00
CA SER A 72 -8.23 -8.51 -4.20
C SER A 72 -8.44 -8.75 -5.70
N THR A 73 -8.16 -9.96 -6.20
CA THR A 73 -8.45 -10.30 -7.60
C THR A 73 -9.94 -10.28 -7.93
N SER A 74 -10.80 -10.45 -6.92
CA SER A 74 -12.26 -10.36 -7.05
C SER A 74 -12.79 -8.92 -6.92
N GLY A 75 -11.91 -7.93 -6.73
CA GLY A 75 -12.24 -6.50 -6.78
C GLY A 75 -12.80 -5.92 -5.48
N GLU A 76 -12.92 -6.70 -4.41
CA GLU A 76 -13.30 -6.14 -3.11
C GLU A 76 -12.21 -5.22 -2.56
N HIS A 77 -12.63 -4.21 -1.80
CA HIS A 77 -11.72 -3.29 -1.15
C HIS A 77 -11.20 -3.86 0.18
N PRO A 78 -9.93 -3.60 0.51
CA PRO A 78 -9.35 -4.01 1.79
C PRO A 78 -10.00 -3.24 2.94
N GLU A 79 -10.41 -3.98 3.98
CA GLU A 79 -10.95 -3.41 5.21
C GLU A 79 -10.48 -4.24 6.41
N ARG A 80 -10.42 -3.60 7.59
CA ARG A 80 -9.99 -4.27 8.84
C ARG A 80 -10.79 -5.53 9.19
N ALA A 81 -12.05 -5.62 8.76
CA ALA A 81 -12.92 -6.76 9.03
C ALA A 81 -12.92 -7.83 7.92
N THR A 82 -12.45 -7.50 6.72
CA THR A 82 -12.49 -8.40 5.55
C THR A 82 -11.13 -9.00 5.27
N PHE A 83 -10.20 -8.18 4.78
CA PHE A 83 -8.80 -8.52 4.54
C PHE A 83 -7.95 -7.26 4.65
N CYS A 84 -6.77 -7.41 5.27
CA CYS A 84 -5.92 -6.30 5.63
C CYS A 84 -4.44 -6.69 5.65
N ALA A 85 -3.59 -5.70 5.85
CA ALA A 85 -2.18 -5.87 6.14
C ALA A 85 -1.92 -5.40 7.57
N GLU A 86 -1.06 -6.15 8.26
CA GLU A 86 -0.57 -5.81 9.58
C GLU A 86 0.95 -5.72 9.55
N THR A 87 1.48 -4.79 10.32
CA THR A 87 2.91 -4.64 10.57
C THR A 87 3.08 -4.23 12.02
N SER A 88 4.22 -4.56 12.62
CA SER A 88 4.55 -4.17 13.99
C SER A 88 6.05 -3.92 14.12
N PRO A 89 6.51 -3.14 15.11
CA PRO A 89 7.94 -2.96 15.36
C PRO A 89 8.66 -4.31 15.43
N PRO A 90 9.80 -4.49 14.77
CA PRO A 90 10.67 -3.46 14.15
C PRO A 90 10.26 -2.99 12.73
N TYR A 91 9.11 -3.40 12.22
CA TYR A 91 8.60 -3.09 10.87
C TYR A 91 9.39 -3.75 9.72
N ASN A 92 9.89 -4.95 9.99
CA ASN A 92 10.69 -5.74 9.04
C ASN A 92 9.85 -6.82 8.35
N TYR A 93 8.54 -6.75 8.49
CA TYR A 93 7.62 -7.70 7.89
C TYR A 93 6.29 -7.02 7.57
N VAL A 94 5.58 -7.63 6.64
CA VAL A 94 4.16 -7.37 6.36
C VAL A 94 3.41 -8.68 6.47
N ARG A 95 2.37 -8.71 7.31
CA ARG A 95 1.43 -9.83 7.43
C ARG A 95 0.20 -9.53 6.63
N ILE A 96 -0.10 -10.36 5.64
CA ILE A 96 -1.35 -10.29 4.87
C ILE A 96 -2.36 -11.20 5.54
N ARG A 97 -3.57 -10.69 5.78
CA ARG A 97 -4.64 -11.44 6.48
C ARG A 97 -5.91 -11.43 5.66
N ASN A 98 -6.55 -12.58 5.59
CA ASN A 98 -7.93 -12.72 5.19
C ASN A 98 -8.76 -12.99 6.44
N ILE A 99 -9.34 -11.94 7.03
CA ILE A 99 -9.99 -11.99 8.35
C ILE A 99 -11.29 -12.79 8.27
N SER A 100 -12.16 -12.47 7.31
CA SER A 100 -13.46 -13.11 7.18
C SER A 100 -13.97 -13.12 5.74
N GLY A 101 -14.77 -14.12 5.37
CA GLY A 101 -15.39 -14.25 4.05
C GLY A 101 -14.80 -15.40 3.22
N PRO A 102 -14.90 -15.37 1.87
CA PRO A 102 -14.38 -16.43 1.03
C PRO A 102 -12.86 -16.52 1.05
N THR A 103 -12.32 -17.61 0.51
CA THR A 103 -10.91 -17.68 0.12
C THR A 103 -10.61 -16.59 -0.91
N ARG A 104 -9.56 -15.80 -0.68
CA ARG A 104 -9.18 -14.67 -1.56
C ARG A 104 -7.76 -14.81 -2.05
N THR A 105 -7.54 -14.42 -3.30
CA THR A 105 -6.20 -14.12 -3.82
C THR A 105 -5.95 -12.63 -3.65
N ILE A 106 -5.03 -12.29 -2.75
CA ILE A 106 -4.69 -10.92 -2.39
C ILE A 106 -3.35 -10.58 -3.03
N ARG A 107 -3.34 -9.57 -3.89
CA ARG A 107 -2.13 -8.94 -4.41
C ARG A 107 -1.71 -7.81 -3.49
N PHE A 108 -0.42 -7.64 -3.31
CA PHE A 108 0.11 -6.61 -2.42
C PHE A 108 1.44 -6.05 -2.91
N ALA A 109 1.72 -4.82 -2.49
CA ALA A 109 3.03 -4.19 -2.58
C ALA A 109 3.33 -3.46 -1.27
N ALA A 110 4.56 -3.56 -0.77
CA ALA A 110 5.05 -2.87 0.40
C ALA A 110 6.05 -1.77 0.00
N LEU A 111 5.80 -0.57 0.50
CA LEU A 111 6.57 0.63 0.26
C LEU A 111 7.16 1.10 1.59
N ILE A 112 8.46 1.39 1.62
CA ILE A 112 9.13 2.02 2.78
C ILE A 112 9.55 3.43 2.46
N ASP A 113 9.58 4.29 3.47
CA ASP A 113 10.24 5.58 3.36
C ASP A 113 11.75 5.36 3.43
N ASN A 114 12.46 5.67 2.35
CA ASN A 114 13.90 5.46 2.21
C ASN A 114 14.72 6.74 2.52
N THR A 115 14.11 7.71 3.21
CA THR A 115 14.77 8.93 3.72
C THR A 115 15.19 8.82 5.18
#